data_AF-A0A6N8HRA1-F1
#
_entry.id   AF-A0A6N8HRA1-F1
#
_cell.length_a   1.000
_cell.length_b   1.000
_cell.length_c   1.000
_cell.angle_alpha   90.00
_cell.angle_beta   90.00
_cell.angle_gamma   90.00
#
_symmetry.space_group_name_H-M   'P 1'
#
loop_
_entity.id
_entity.type
_entity.pdbx_description
1 polymer ?
#
loop_
_entity_poly.entity_id
_entity_poly.type
_entity_poly.pdbx_seq_one_letter_code
_entity_poly.pdbx_strand_id
1 'polypeptide(L)'
;MARRHFRLQRKQKEAELRKQELERLGNLNSLKKMTPIDFEYYISDLFHQMGFDAHVTKATGDGGKDILIYKKDFHAIIECKRYVKQKVTRPHVQKFYSAIIDCKADKGYIITTGEFTAQAISYAIGKSIVLIDGRRLIRIIEDITQGAEQGAHADMILRLT
;
A
#
# COMPACT_ATOMS: atom_id res chain seq x y z
N MET A 1 -33.05 -3.54 14.39
CA MET A 1 -32.73 -4.42 13.24
C MET A 1 -32.45 -3.65 11.95
N ALA A 2 -33.35 -2.78 11.45
CA ALA A 2 -33.21 -2.09 10.15
C ALA A 2 -31.93 -1.22 9.97
N ARG A 3 -31.51 -0.44 10.98
CA ARG A 3 -30.31 0.43 10.89
C ARG A 3 -28.99 -0.33 10.68
N ARG A 4 -28.88 -1.56 11.18
CA ARG A 4 -27.69 -2.42 11.01
C ARG A 4 -27.61 -2.97 9.59
N HIS A 5 -28.75 -3.37 9.02
CA HIS A 5 -28.86 -3.86 7.65
C HIS A 5 -28.49 -2.79 6.63
N PHE A 6 -29.02 -1.56 6.76
CA PHE A 6 -28.66 -0.45 5.88
C PHE A 6 -27.18 -0.05 5.94
N ARG A 7 -26.55 -0.10 7.12
CA ARG A 7 -25.10 0.16 7.26
C ARG A 7 -24.26 -0.89 6.53
N LEU A 8 -24.64 -2.17 6.64
CA LEU A 8 -23.93 -3.26 5.97
C LEU A 8 -24.05 -3.14 4.45
N GLN A 9 -25.25 -2.88 3.94
CA GLN A 9 -25.48 -2.68 2.50
C GLN A 9 -24.70 -1.50 1.94
N ARG A 10 -24.65 -0.36 2.66
CA ARG A 10 -23.84 0.79 2.24
C ARG A 10 -22.35 0.46 2.18
N LYS A 11 -21.83 -0.19 3.21
CA LYS A 11 -20.42 -0.64 3.25
C LYS A 11 -20.08 -1.60 2.11
N GLN A 12 -20.96 -2.56 1.81
CA GLN A 12 -20.77 -3.49 0.70
C GLN A 12 -20.76 -2.77 -0.65
N LYS A 13 -21.70 -1.83 -0.86
CA LYS A 13 -21.75 -1.04 -2.09
C LYS A 13 -20.52 -0.14 -2.26
N GLU A 14 -20.05 0.50 -1.19
CA GLU A 14 -18.84 1.32 -1.19
C GLU A 14 -17.58 0.47 -1.49
N ALA A 15 -17.48 -0.72 -0.91
CA ALA A 15 -16.38 -1.64 -1.18
C ALA A 15 -16.36 -2.12 -2.64
N GLU A 16 -17.54 -2.40 -3.20
CA GLU A 16 -17.70 -2.78 -4.61
C GLU A 16 -17.29 -1.65 -5.57
N LEU A 17 -17.72 -0.42 -5.30
CA LEU A 17 -17.32 0.76 -6.10
C LEU A 17 -15.80 0.97 -6.06
N ARG A 18 -15.18 0.85 -4.89
CA ARG A 18 -13.72 0.94 -4.76
C ARG A 18 -13.01 -0.15 -5.57
N LYS A 19 -13.53 -1.39 -5.53
CA LYS A 19 -12.95 -2.50 -6.31
C LYS A 19 -13.00 -2.20 -7.82
N GLN A 20 -14.13 -1.72 -8.33
CA GLN A 20 -14.28 -1.34 -9.73
C GLN A 20 -13.34 -0.20 -10.14
N GLU A 21 -13.13 0.77 -9.25
CA GLU A 21 -12.19 1.87 -9.48
C GLU A 21 -10.73 1.39 -9.48
N LEU A 22 -10.37 0.48 -8.57
CA LEU A 22 -9.05 -0.16 -8.54
C LEU A 22 -8.76 -0.90 -9.85
N GLU A 23 -9.73 -1.68 -10.35
CA GLU A 23 -9.67 -2.36 -11.65
C GLU A 23 -9.43 -1.37 -12.79
N ARG A 24 -10.25 -0.33 -12.87
CA ARG A 24 -10.19 0.67 -13.93
C ARG A 24 -8.86 1.42 -13.98
N LEU A 25 -8.29 1.72 -12.82
CA LEU A 25 -7.06 2.52 -12.69
C LEU A 25 -5.81 1.67 -12.49
N GLY A 26 -5.95 0.34 -12.44
CA GLY A 26 -4.92 -0.64 -12.08
C GLY A 26 -3.78 -0.84 -13.07
N ASN A 27 -3.50 0.16 -13.92
CA ASN A 27 -2.37 0.14 -14.84
C ASN A 27 -1.37 1.25 -14.51
N LEU A 28 -0.09 1.03 -14.85
CA LEU A 28 1.00 1.90 -14.42
C LEU A 28 0.89 3.32 -14.98
N ASN A 29 0.31 3.49 -16.17
CA ASN A 29 0.12 4.80 -16.79
C ASN A 29 -0.91 5.63 -16.04
N SER A 30 -2.02 5.02 -15.61
CA SER A 30 -3.03 5.67 -14.77
C SER A 30 -2.43 6.08 -13.43
N LEU A 31 -1.73 5.17 -12.74
CA LEU A 31 -1.09 5.45 -11.45
C LEU A 31 -0.06 6.59 -11.53
N LYS A 32 0.69 6.69 -12.63
CA LYS A 32 1.64 7.78 -12.84
C LYS A 32 0.98 9.13 -13.11
N LYS A 33 -0.29 9.18 -13.52
CA LYS A 33 -1.04 10.42 -13.78
C LYS A 33 -1.77 10.97 -12.56
N MET A 34 -1.93 10.16 -11.50
CA MET A 34 -2.50 10.59 -10.23
C MET A 34 -1.66 11.69 -9.56
N THR A 35 -2.30 12.51 -8.73
CA THR A 35 -1.55 13.32 -7.76
C THR A 35 -0.92 12.41 -6.70
N PRO A 36 0.11 12.86 -5.96
CA PRO A 36 0.67 12.07 -4.85
C PRO A 36 -0.39 11.64 -3.84
N ILE A 37 -1.29 12.54 -3.47
CA ILE A 37 -2.37 12.28 -2.51
C ILE A 37 -3.35 11.25 -3.06
N ASP A 38 -3.78 11.37 -4.33
CA ASP A 38 -4.67 10.38 -4.94
C ASP A 38 -4.02 8.98 -4.97
N PHE A 39 -2.70 8.93 -5.17
CA PHE A 39 -1.95 7.68 -5.13
C PHE A 39 -1.92 7.07 -3.72
N GLU A 40 -1.79 7.88 -2.67
CA GLU A 40 -1.89 7.42 -1.28
C GLU A 40 -3.28 6.82 -0.99
N TYR A 41 -4.36 7.50 -1.39
CA TYR A 41 -5.72 6.97 -1.23
C TYR A 41 -5.94 5.69 -2.05
N TYR A 42 -5.43 5.62 -3.27
CA TYR A 42 -5.50 4.41 -4.09
C TYR A 42 -4.82 3.22 -3.41
N ILE A 43 -3.62 3.43 -2.85
CA ILE A 43 -2.91 2.40 -2.10
C ILE A 43 -3.69 2.03 -0.82
N SER A 44 -4.27 3.01 -0.11
CA SER A 44 -5.12 2.74 1.07
C SER A 44 -6.30 1.84 0.71
N ASP A 45 -6.98 2.12 -0.41
CA ASP A 45 -8.08 1.29 -0.91
C ASP A 45 -7.63 -0.11 -1.32
N LEU A 46 -6.44 -0.25 -1.91
CA LEU A 46 -5.85 -1.55 -2.22
C LEU A 46 -5.65 -2.40 -0.94
N PHE A 47 -5.12 -1.80 0.13
CA PHE A 47 -4.95 -2.49 1.41
C PHE A 47 -6.29 -2.79 2.11
N HIS A 48 -7.31 -1.94 1.94
CA HIS A 48 -8.66 -2.27 2.39
C HIS A 48 -9.23 -3.51 1.68
N GLN A 49 -9.01 -3.65 0.37
CA GLN A 49 -9.44 -4.87 -0.36
C GLN A 49 -8.68 -6.13 0.13
N MET A 50 -7.45 -5.97 0.63
CA MET A 50 -6.70 -7.05 1.28
C MET A 50 -7.16 -7.34 2.74
N GLY A 51 -8.18 -6.62 3.23
CA GLY A 51 -8.75 -6.79 4.57
C GLY A 51 -7.98 -6.10 5.69
N PHE A 52 -7.17 -5.08 5.38
CA PHE A 52 -6.55 -4.20 6.38
C PHE A 52 -7.47 -3.01 6.69
N ASP A 53 -7.35 -2.51 7.91
CA ASP A 53 -7.82 -1.17 8.27
C ASP A 53 -6.72 -0.17 7.94
N ALA A 54 -6.86 0.53 6.81
CA ALA A 54 -5.87 1.43 6.25
C ALA A 54 -6.31 2.90 6.37
N HIS A 55 -5.41 3.77 6.83
CA HIS A 55 -5.69 5.18 7.07
C HIS A 55 -4.58 6.07 6.50
N VAL A 56 -4.93 6.92 5.54
CA VAL A 56 -4.03 7.95 5.02
C VAL A 56 -3.76 9.00 6.11
N THR A 57 -2.49 9.40 6.29
CA THR A 57 -2.10 10.41 7.28
C THR A 57 -2.18 11.83 6.72
N LYS A 58 -1.98 12.83 7.58
CA LYS A 58 -1.86 14.23 7.14
C LYS A 58 -0.53 14.41 6.41
N ALA A 59 -0.57 15.06 5.24
CA ALA A 59 0.58 15.28 4.36
C ALA A 59 1.74 16.10 4.96
N THR A 60 1.56 16.76 6.10
CA THR A 60 2.61 17.57 6.74
C THR A 60 3.08 16.94 8.04
N GLY A 61 4.40 16.77 8.16
CA GLY A 61 5.05 16.30 9.39
C GLY A 61 4.92 14.80 9.68
N ASP A 62 4.41 14.01 8.74
CA ASP A 62 4.30 12.54 8.89
C ASP A 62 5.65 11.82 8.87
N GLY A 63 6.72 12.47 8.40
CA GLY A 63 8.05 11.87 8.31
C GLY A 63 8.15 10.76 7.25
N GLY A 64 7.25 10.74 6.26
CA GLY A 64 7.15 9.69 5.23
C GLY A 64 6.25 8.53 5.63
N LYS A 65 5.23 8.78 6.48
CA LYS A 65 4.29 7.77 6.98
C LYS A 65 2.91 7.93 6.34
N ASP A 66 2.86 7.96 5.02
CA ASP A 66 1.68 8.35 4.26
C ASP A 66 0.42 7.52 4.60
N ILE A 67 0.57 6.25 4.98
CA ILE A 67 -0.56 5.38 5.37
C ILE A 67 -0.19 4.52 6.59
N LEU A 68 -1.13 4.38 7.52
CA LEU A 68 -1.08 3.43 8.63
C LEU A 68 -2.03 2.26 8.34
N ILE A 69 -1.56 1.02 8.50
CA ILE A 69 -2.40 -0.17 8.29
C ILE A 69 -2.42 -1.07 9.53
N TYR A 70 -3.58 -1.65 9.82
CA TYR A 70 -3.80 -2.55 10.95
C TYR A 70 -4.57 -3.80 10.53
N LYS A 71 -4.21 -4.96 11.09
CA LYS A 71 -4.97 -6.22 10.95
C LYS A 71 -4.70 -7.12 12.14
N LYS A 72 -5.69 -7.27 13.02
CA LYS A 72 -5.54 -7.96 14.33
C LYS A 72 -4.38 -7.32 15.12
N ASP A 73 -3.39 -8.11 15.53
CA ASP A 73 -2.22 -7.65 16.30
C ASP A 73 -1.06 -7.16 15.42
N PHE A 74 -1.27 -7.05 14.11
CA PHE A 74 -0.27 -6.54 13.17
C PHE A 74 -0.52 -5.07 12.84
N HIS A 75 0.51 -4.24 12.91
CA HIS A 75 0.50 -2.88 12.38
C HIS A 75 1.74 -2.57 11.54
N ALA A 76 1.52 -1.79 10.48
CA ALA A 76 2.58 -1.35 9.60
C ALA A 76 2.35 0.07 9.09
N ILE A 77 3.44 0.67 8.59
CA ILE A 77 3.42 1.99 7.97
C ILE A 77 3.79 1.88 6.49
N ILE A 78 3.28 2.79 5.65
CA ILE A 78 3.52 2.81 4.21
C ILE A 78 4.01 4.19 3.80
N GLU A 79 5.07 4.23 3.00
CA GLU A 79 5.50 5.40 2.24
C GLU A 79 5.21 5.19 0.75
N CYS A 80 4.46 6.11 0.16
CA CYS A 80 4.06 6.13 -1.24
C CYS A 80 4.93 7.12 -2.03
N LYS A 81 5.61 6.61 -3.06
CA LYS A 81 6.41 7.43 -3.99
C LYS A 81 5.89 7.30 -5.41
N ARG A 82 5.00 8.21 -5.82
CA ARG A 82 4.57 8.31 -7.22
C ARG A 82 5.68 8.93 -8.07
N TYR A 83 6.54 8.10 -8.67
CA TYR A 83 7.70 8.51 -9.47
C TYR A 83 7.55 8.11 -10.94
N VAL A 84 7.84 9.06 -11.85
CA VAL A 84 7.73 8.82 -13.30
C VAL A 84 9.06 8.33 -13.89
N LYS A 85 10.16 9.01 -13.55
CA LYS A 85 11.52 8.74 -14.07
C LYS A 85 12.57 8.51 -12.98
N GLN A 86 12.25 8.80 -11.73
CA GLN A 86 13.19 8.73 -10.61
C GLN A 86 13.16 7.33 -9.98
N LYS A 87 14.29 6.94 -9.39
CA LYS A 87 14.40 5.72 -8.57
C LYS A 87 14.43 6.08 -7.10
N VAL A 88 13.84 5.21 -6.27
CA VAL A 88 13.99 5.31 -4.81
C VAL A 88 15.39 4.87 -4.42
N THR A 89 16.09 5.73 -3.68
CA THR A 89 17.50 5.60 -3.34
C THR A 89 17.69 5.04 -1.93
N ARG A 90 18.88 4.48 -1.64
CA ARG A 90 19.23 3.98 -0.29
C ARG A 90 18.97 5.00 0.83
N PRO A 91 19.33 6.29 0.73
CA PRO A 91 19.02 7.27 1.77
C PRO A 91 17.54 7.39 2.11
N HIS A 92 16.65 7.29 1.12
CA HIS A 92 15.21 7.27 1.36
C HIS A 92 14.79 6.05 2.18
N VAL A 93 15.21 4.85 1.74
CA VAL A 93 14.89 3.60 2.45
C VAL A 93 15.45 3.60 3.87
N GLN A 94 16.65 4.14 4.06
CA GLN A 94 17.27 4.28 5.38
C GLN A 94 16.49 5.23 6.29
N LYS A 95 16.04 6.38 5.77
CA LYS A 95 15.21 7.32 6.53
C LYS A 95 13.89 6.68 6.95
N PHE A 96 13.21 6.00 6.03
CA PHE A 96 11.96 5.33 6.32
C PHE A 96 12.13 4.21 7.35
N TYR A 97 13.26 3.50 7.33
CA TYR A 97 13.55 2.49 8.35
C TYR A 97 13.53 3.06 9.78
N SER A 98 14.06 4.27 9.99
CA SER A 98 13.97 4.95 11.28
C SER A 98 12.52 5.18 11.69
N ALA A 99 11.64 5.57 10.75
CA ALA A 99 10.22 5.78 11.05
C ALA A 99 9.51 4.48 11.47
N ILE A 100 9.88 3.33 10.91
CA ILE A 100 9.35 2.02 11.32
C ILE A 100 9.70 1.74 12.78
N ILE A 101 10.97 1.97 13.16
CA ILE A 101 11.45 1.78 14.53
C ILE A 101 10.75 2.74 15.50
N ASP A 102 10.68 4.02 15.15
CA ASP A 102 10.07 5.06 15.98
C ASP A 102 8.57 4.78 16.24
N CYS A 103 7.86 4.26 15.24
CA CYS A 103 6.47 3.86 15.36
C CYS A 103 6.27 2.45 15.93
N LYS A 104 7.36 1.74 16.25
CA LYS A 104 7.37 0.35 16.70
C LYS A 104 6.56 -0.58 15.78
N ALA A 105 6.56 -0.30 14.48
CA ALA A 105 5.80 -1.03 13.48
C ALA A 105 6.41 -2.41 13.19
N ASP A 106 5.55 -3.41 12.99
CA ASP A 106 5.99 -4.78 12.67
C ASP A 106 6.70 -4.81 11.31
N LYS A 107 6.18 -4.04 10.35
CA LYS A 107 6.77 -3.82 9.03
C LYS A 107 6.57 -2.39 8.55
N GLY A 108 7.36 -2.01 7.55
CA GLY A 108 7.07 -0.88 6.70
C GLY A 108 7.09 -1.26 5.22
N TYR A 109 6.29 -0.56 4.42
CA TYR A 109 6.21 -0.75 2.98
C TYR A 109 6.62 0.54 2.28
N ILE A 110 7.55 0.47 1.33
CA ILE A 110 7.76 1.56 0.38
C ILE A 110 7.17 1.11 -0.95
N ILE A 111 6.18 1.87 -1.42
CA ILE A 111 5.44 1.56 -2.63
C ILE A 111 5.67 2.67 -3.65
N THR A 112 6.15 2.32 -4.84
CA THR A 112 6.44 3.30 -5.88
C THR A 112 5.91 2.86 -7.24
N THR A 113 5.50 3.83 -8.06
CA THR A 113 5.25 3.62 -9.50
C THR A 113 6.53 3.60 -10.34
N GLY A 114 7.68 3.87 -9.71
CA GLY A 114 9.02 3.80 -10.30
C GLY A 114 9.75 2.51 -9.95
N GLU A 115 11.06 2.61 -9.79
CA GLU A 115 11.95 1.50 -9.42
C GLU A 115 12.81 1.84 -8.21
N PHE A 116 13.41 0.83 -7.59
CA PHE A 116 14.44 1.01 -6.58
C PHE A 116 15.85 0.94 -7.20
N THR A 117 16.78 1.66 -6.60
CA THR A 117 18.21 1.46 -6.87
C THR A 117 18.70 0.13 -6.30
N ALA A 118 19.76 -0.46 -6.87
CA ALA A 118 20.35 -1.70 -6.34
C ALA A 118 20.80 -1.54 -4.88
N GLN A 119 21.32 -0.36 -4.51
CA GLN A 119 21.73 -0.06 -3.15
C GLN A 119 20.54 0.03 -2.18
N ALA A 120 19.38 0.53 -2.64
CA ALA A 120 18.15 0.54 -1.86
C ALA A 120 17.65 -0.88 -1.59
N ILE A 121 17.65 -1.74 -2.61
CA ILE A 121 17.25 -3.14 -2.49
C ILE A 121 18.18 -3.88 -1.51
N SER A 122 19.50 -3.77 -1.72
CA SER A 122 20.49 -4.39 -0.84
C SER A 122 20.36 -3.92 0.61
N TYR A 123 20.08 -2.64 0.84
CA TYR A 123 19.89 -2.11 2.18
C TYR A 123 18.65 -2.69 2.89
N ALA A 124 17.57 -2.98 2.18
CA ALA A 124 16.34 -3.50 2.77
C ALA A 124 16.44 -4.98 3.20
N ILE A 125 17.42 -5.74 2.68
CA ILE A 125 17.63 -7.15 3.04
C ILE A 125 17.84 -7.29 4.55
N GLY A 126 17.11 -8.23 5.16
CA GLY A 126 17.18 -8.51 6.60
C GLY A 126 16.54 -7.47 7.50
N LYS A 127 15.81 -6.48 6.94
CA LYS A 127 15.07 -5.46 7.70
C LYS A 127 13.57 -5.68 7.56
N SER A 128 12.81 -5.11 8.48
CA SER A 128 11.34 -5.08 8.46
C SER A 128 10.78 -4.11 7.40
N ILE A 129 11.39 -4.05 6.21
CA ILE A 129 11.00 -3.18 5.10
C ILE A 129 10.69 -4.04 3.87
N VAL A 130 9.54 -3.81 3.27
CA VAL A 130 9.14 -4.41 2.00
C VAL A 130 9.17 -3.34 0.92
N LEU A 131 9.88 -3.62 -0.18
CA LEU A 131 9.95 -2.75 -1.35
C LEU A 131 9.00 -3.26 -2.44
N ILE A 132 8.09 -2.40 -2.90
CA ILE A 132 7.11 -2.69 -3.95
C ILE A 132 7.29 -1.68 -5.08
N ASP A 133 7.89 -2.13 -6.18
CA ASP A 133 8.12 -1.29 -7.35
C ASP A 133 6.91 -1.28 -8.28
N GLY A 134 6.95 -0.47 -9.34
CA GLY A 134 5.80 -0.33 -10.24
C GLY A 134 5.38 -1.66 -10.87
N ARG A 135 6.33 -2.54 -11.19
CA ARG A 135 6.01 -3.86 -11.78
C ARG A 135 5.37 -4.80 -10.77
N ARG A 136 5.89 -4.84 -9.54
CA ARG A 136 5.29 -5.65 -8.45
C ARG A 136 3.93 -5.11 -8.06
N LEU A 137 3.75 -3.79 -7.98
CA LEU A 137 2.48 -3.15 -7.68
C LEU A 137 1.37 -3.56 -8.67
N ILE A 138 1.67 -3.55 -9.98
CA ILE A 138 0.69 -3.96 -10.99
C ILE A 138 0.26 -5.42 -10.81
N ARG A 139 1.20 -6.34 -10.58
CA ARG A 139 0.86 -7.75 -10.31
C ARG A 139 -0.03 -7.89 -9.08
N ILE A 140 0.25 -7.13 -8.01
CA ILE A 140 -0.57 -7.14 -6.81
C ILE A 140 -2.00 -6.65 -7.12
N ILE A 141 -2.14 -5.59 -7.91
CA ILE A 141 -3.45 -5.07 -8.31
C ILE A 141 -4.19 -6.12 -9.17
N GLU A 142 -3.52 -6.72 -10.15
CA GLU A 142 -4.09 -7.79 -10.97
C GLU A 142 -4.56 -8.96 -10.12
N ASP A 143 -3.74 -9.44 -9.17
CA ASP A 143 -4.10 -10.55 -8.28
C ASP A 143 -5.34 -10.24 -7.43
N ILE A 144 -5.45 -9.02 -6.90
CA ILE A 144 -6.58 -8.59 -6.05
C ILE A 144 -7.85 -8.40 -6.87
N THR A 145 -7.71 -7.92 -8.10
CA THR A 145 -8.85 -7.59 -8.94
C THR A 145 -9.40 -8.83 -9.66
N GLN A 146 -8.53 -9.73 -10.12
CA GLN A 146 -8.89 -10.96 -10.82
C GLN A 146 -9.23 -12.13 -9.87
N GLY A 147 -8.72 -12.13 -8.64
CA GLY A 147 -8.86 -13.22 -7.66
C GLY A 147 -9.73 -12.87 -6.46
N ALA A 148 -11.06 -12.91 -6.62
CA ALA A 148 -12.03 -12.91 -5.52
C ALA A 148 -12.12 -14.24 -4.75
N GLU A 149 -11.20 -15.19 -4.99
CA GLU A 149 -11.11 -16.43 -4.22
C GLU A 149 -9.70 -16.63 -3.66
N GLN A 150 -9.63 -16.59 -2.32
CA GLN A 150 -8.54 -16.99 -1.42
C GLN A 150 -7.68 -15.84 -0.86
N GLY A 151 -8.01 -15.45 0.37
CA GLY A 151 -7.19 -14.62 1.26
C GLY A 151 -5.82 -15.18 1.63
N ALA A 152 -5.36 -16.26 0.98
CA ALA A 152 -4.03 -16.85 1.13
C ALA A 152 -2.97 -16.12 0.28
N HIS A 153 -3.32 -15.60 -0.91
CA HIS A 153 -2.35 -14.97 -1.82
C HIS A 153 -1.93 -13.56 -1.36
N ALA A 154 -2.86 -12.75 -0.85
CA ALA A 154 -2.55 -11.43 -0.28
C ALA A 154 -1.69 -11.55 0.99
N ASP A 155 -1.96 -12.54 1.84
CA ASP A 155 -1.13 -12.84 3.01
C ASP A 155 0.28 -13.29 2.58
N MET A 156 0.42 -14.06 1.48
CA MET A 156 1.74 -14.42 0.93
C MET A 156 2.50 -13.19 0.39
N ILE A 157 1.83 -12.31 -0.36
CA ILE A 157 2.43 -11.10 -0.98
C ILE A 157 2.97 -10.13 0.09
N LEU A 158 2.35 -10.06 1.26
CA LEU A 158 2.71 -9.17 2.37
C LEU A 158 3.64 -9.85 3.41
N ARG A 159 3.57 -11.17 3.56
CA ARG A 159 4.43 -11.92 4.49
C ARG A 159 5.80 -12.28 3.93
N LEU A 160 6.02 -12.28 2.61
CA LEU A 160 7.31 -12.61 1.99
C LEU A 160 8.42 -11.56 2.30
N THR A 161 9.02 -11.74 3.46
CA THR A 161 10.46 -11.65 3.76
C THR A 161 10.78 -12.87 4.60
#